data_AF-A0A527H880-F1
#
_entry.id   AF-A0A527H880-F1
#
_cell.length_a   1.000
_cell.length_b   1.000
_cell.length_c   1.000
_cell.angle_alpha   90.00
_cell.angle_beta   90.00
_cell.angle_gamma   90.00
#
_symmetry.space_group_name_H-M   'P 1'
#
loop_
_entity.id
_entity.type
_entity.pdbx_description
1 polymer ?
#
loop_
_entity_poly.entity_id
_entity_poly.type
_entity_poly.pdbx_seq_one_letter_code
_entity_poly.pdbx_strand_id
1 'polypeptide(L)'
;MTKGSDLFVAALENEGVERIFGIPGEENLDIVESIRRSSIQLILTRHEQAAAFMAATYGRLTGKAGVCITTLGPGALNLSTGSAYALLGAMPMIMITGQKGILSSRQARFQIVDIVAAMKPLTKLSRQIVSPKMIPSLVREAFRVAQEERPGPVHLELPEDIAAAECEPIALVPTHPVELPLASPGALDRAALMIMEARRPLLMFGAAASRPRVTPDVAQFVLRTQIPYFTTQMGKGTVPGGTELYMGTAALSERD
;
A
#
# COMPACT_ATOMS: atom_id res chain seq x y z
N MET A 1 -8.91 14.48 27.30
CA MET A 1 -9.61 13.92 26.12
C MET A 1 -8.58 13.65 25.04
N THR A 2 -8.85 12.74 24.11
CA THR A 2 -7.92 12.39 23.03
C THR A 2 -8.33 13.14 21.78
N LYS A 3 -7.39 13.81 21.11
CA LYS A 3 -7.66 14.50 19.85
C LYS A 3 -7.82 13.46 18.72
N GLY A 4 -8.66 13.75 17.72
CA GLY A 4 -8.86 12.85 16.58
C GLY A 4 -7.55 12.44 15.90
N SER A 5 -6.61 13.36 15.74
CA SER A 5 -5.29 13.06 15.17
C SER A 5 -4.41 12.20 16.08
N ASP A 6 -4.52 12.30 17.40
CA ASP A 6 -3.79 11.42 18.33
C ASP A 6 -4.31 9.99 18.22
N LEU A 7 -5.64 9.82 18.12
CA LEU A 7 -6.26 8.53 17.86
C LEU A 7 -5.87 7.96 16.50
N PHE A 8 -5.77 8.82 15.47
CA PHE A 8 -5.34 8.43 14.12
C PHE A 8 -3.90 7.92 14.13
N VAL A 9 -2.98 8.65 14.75
CA VAL A 9 -1.57 8.23 14.87
C VAL A 9 -1.44 6.95 15.70
N ALA A 10 -2.16 6.83 16.80
CA ALA A 10 -2.17 5.59 17.59
C ALA A 10 -2.68 4.38 16.78
N ALA A 11 -3.68 4.59 15.91
CA ALA A 11 -4.16 3.55 15.00
C ALA A 11 -3.09 3.16 13.95
N LEU A 12 -2.30 4.12 13.44
CA LEU A 12 -1.16 3.83 12.55
C LEU A 12 -0.05 3.07 13.28
N GLU A 13 0.26 3.42 14.53
CA GLU A 13 1.23 2.68 15.35
C GLU A 13 0.78 1.24 15.59
N ASN A 14 -0.51 1.02 15.84
CA ASN A 14 -1.11 -0.32 15.97
C ASN A 14 -1.02 -1.15 14.68
N GLU A 15 -0.96 -0.51 13.51
CA GLU A 15 -0.68 -1.17 12.23
C GLU A 15 0.82 -1.44 11.97
N GLY A 16 1.69 -1.04 12.90
CA GLY A 16 3.14 -1.21 12.80
C GLY A 16 3.81 -0.23 11.84
N VAL A 17 3.21 0.96 11.63
CA VAL A 17 3.82 2.02 10.83
C VAL A 17 5.02 2.58 11.58
N GLU A 18 6.20 2.52 10.96
CA GLU A 18 7.44 3.08 11.53
C GLU A 18 7.81 4.44 10.90
N ARG A 19 7.39 4.67 9.65
CA ARG A 19 7.79 5.82 8.84
C ARG A 19 6.63 6.31 7.99
N ILE A 20 6.50 7.63 7.90
CA ILE A 20 5.57 8.31 7.00
C ILE A 20 6.37 9.26 6.12
N PHE A 21 6.13 9.23 4.81
CA PHE A 21 6.78 10.13 3.84
C PHE A 21 5.82 11.26 3.47
N GLY A 22 6.23 12.52 3.46
CA GLY A 22 5.27 13.55 3.09
C GLY A 22 5.69 14.99 3.26
N ILE A 23 4.70 15.86 3.07
CA ILE A 23 4.82 17.31 3.19
C ILE A 23 3.71 17.82 4.13
N PRO A 24 4.09 18.53 5.21
CA PRO A 24 3.13 19.23 6.06
C PRO A 24 2.43 20.37 5.32
N GLY A 25 1.16 20.59 5.62
CA GLY A 25 0.39 21.77 5.23
C GLY A 25 -0.67 22.06 6.28
N GLU A 26 -1.32 23.22 6.21
CA GLU A 26 -2.24 23.73 7.24
C GLU A 26 -3.25 22.68 7.70
N GLU A 27 -3.88 21.97 6.76
CA GLU A 27 -4.98 21.03 6.99
C GLU A 27 -4.54 19.67 7.53
N ASN A 28 -3.23 19.40 7.63
CA ASN A 28 -2.71 18.18 8.25
C ASN A 28 -1.80 18.46 9.46
N LEU A 29 -1.70 19.72 9.93
CA LEU A 29 -0.84 20.11 11.04
C LEU A 29 -1.15 19.35 12.34
N ASP A 30 -2.42 19.09 12.63
CA ASP A 30 -2.81 18.31 13.80
C ASP A 30 -2.22 16.90 13.79
N ILE A 31 -2.19 16.25 12.61
CA ILE A 31 -1.57 14.93 12.42
C ILE A 31 -0.06 15.04 12.58
N VAL A 32 0.57 16.05 11.97
CA VAL A 32 2.02 16.25 12.07
C VAL A 32 2.46 16.47 13.53
N GLU A 33 1.69 17.24 14.30
CA GLU A 33 1.96 17.47 15.71
C GLU A 33 1.74 16.21 16.57
N SER A 34 0.75 15.37 16.24
CA SER A 34 0.59 14.05 16.86
C SER A 34 1.74 13.10 16.51
N ILE A 35 2.20 13.08 15.24
CA ILE A 35 3.35 12.27 14.81
C ILE A 35 4.61 12.68 15.57
N ARG A 36 4.83 13.99 15.81
CA ARG A 36 5.99 14.51 16.56
C ARG A 36 6.11 13.92 17.98
N ARG A 37 5.01 13.46 18.56
CA ARG A 37 4.94 12.84 19.90
C ARG A 37 4.88 11.30 19.87
N SER A 38 4.87 10.71 18.67
CA SER A 38 4.75 9.27 18.45
C SER A 38 6.11 8.61 18.21
N SER A 39 6.10 7.29 18.06
CA SER A 39 7.26 6.51 17.61
C SER A 39 7.51 6.59 16.09
N ILE A 40 6.55 7.13 15.33
CA ILE A 40 6.61 7.21 13.87
C ILE A 40 7.56 8.32 13.41
N GLN A 41 8.49 7.98 12.54
CA GLN A 41 9.38 8.96 11.93
C GLN A 41 8.74 9.61 10.70
N LEU A 42 8.55 10.94 10.74
CA LEU A 42 8.16 11.73 9.56
C LEU A 42 9.39 12.03 8.69
N ILE A 43 9.37 11.56 7.44
CA ILE A 43 10.39 11.82 6.43
C ILE A 43 9.87 12.89 5.48
N LEU A 44 10.40 14.10 5.61
CA LEU A 44 10.01 15.23 4.78
C LEU A 44 10.53 15.07 3.35
N THR A 45 9.64 15.14 2.38
CA THR A 45 10.02 15.21 0.95
C THR A 45 9.99 16.65 0.46
N ARG A 46 10.33 16.85 -0.82
CA ARG A 46 10.23 18.16 -1.52
C ARG A 46 9.13 18.18 -2.58
N HIS A 47 8.48 17.03 -2.79
CA HIS A 47 7.31 16.88 -3.64
C HIS A 47 6.48 15.67 -3.17
N GLU A 48 5.15 15.74 -3.23
CA GLU A 48 4.26 14.66 -2.77
C GLU A 48 4.40 13.40 -3.63
N GLN A 49 4.56 13.56 -4.94
CA GLN A 49 4.89 12.45 -5.84
C GLN A 49 6.09 11.62 -5.34
N ALA A 50 7.16 12.25 -4.85
CA ALA A 50 8.30 11.54 -4.29
C ALA A 50 7.91 10.77 -3.02
N ALA A 51 7.09 11.37 -2.15
CA ALA A 51 6.58 10.69 -0.95
C ALA A 51 5.75 9.46 -1.31
N ALA A 52 4.88 9.56 -2.31
CA ALA A 52 4.08 8.45 -2.80
C ALA A 52 4.95 7.33 -3.39
N PHE A 53 5.98 7.64 -4.18
CA PHE A 53 6.90 6.62 -4.69
C PHE A 53 7.73 5.94 -3.59
N MET A 54 8.16 6.69 -2.59
CA MET A 54 8.85 6.13 -1.41
C MET A 54 7.94 5.16 -0.64
N ALA A 55 6.69 5.56 -0.38
CA ALA A 55 5.69 4.73 0.29
C ALA A 55 5.37 3.46 -0.53
N ALA A 56 5.10 3.60 -1.83
CA ALA A 56 4.84 2.46 -2.71
C ALA A 56 6.02 1.47 -2.75
N THR A 57 7.24 1.99 -2.85
CA THR A 57 8.46 1.17 -2.89
C THR A 57 8.73 0.48 -1.56
N TYR A 58 8.51 1.17 -0.44
CA TYR A 58 8.53 0.55 0.89
C TYR A 58 7.53 -0.62 0.95
N GLY A 59 6.31 -0.40 0.44
CA GLY A 59 5.29 -1.43 0.29
C GLY A 59 5.74 -2.65 -0.49
N ARG A 60 6.37 -2.40 -1.64
CA ARG A 60 6.90 -3.43 -2.52
C ARG A 60 8.00 -4.26 -1.85
N LEU A 61 8.94 -3.61 -1.17
CA LEU A 61 10.14 -4.25 -0.63
C LEU A 61 9.88 -5.00 0.68
N THR A 62 8.97 -4.49 1.51
CA THR A 62 8.71 -5.05 2.85
C THR A 62 7.48 -5.94 2.89
N GLY A 63 6.55 -5.78 1.94
CA GLY A 63 5.22 -6.39 2.00
C GLY A 63 4.25 -5.73 3.00
N LYS A 64 4.72 -4.77 3.81
CA LYS A 64 3.90 -3.95 4.72
C LYS A 64 3.47 -2.67 4.02
N ALA A 65 2.25 -2.18 4.22
CA ALA A 65 1.81 -0.95 3.54
C ALA A 65 2.71 0.26 3.90
N GLY A 66 3.32 0.87 2.88
CA GLY A 66 4.03 2.14 3.08
C GLY A 66 3.04 3.30 3.20
N VAL A 67 3.38 4.33 3.97
CA VAL A 67 2.45 5.43 4.28
C VAL A 67 3.00 6.75 3.78
N CYS A 68 2.17 7.52 3.05
CA CYS A 68 2.47 8.91 2.73
C CYS A 68 1.38 9.88 3.17
N ILE A 69 1.76 11.13 3.41
CA ILE A 69 0.88 12.19 3.90
C ILE A 69 1.08 13.50 3.13
N THR A 70 -0.01 14.21 2.86
CA THR A 70 0.02 15.60 2.36
C THR A 70 -1.23 16.37 2.78
N THR A 71 -1.31 17.65 2.40
CA THR A 71 -2.47 18.50 2.63
C THR A 71 -3.57 18.27 1.58
N LEU A 72 -4.59 19.13 1.53
CA LEU A 72 -5.71 19.08 0.58
C LEU A 72 -5.33 19.50 -0.85
N GLY A 73 -6.32 19.44 -1.74
CA GLY A 73 -6.30 20.13 -3.03
C GLY A 73 -5.09 19.74 -3.90
N PRO A 74 -4.19 20.68 -4.26
CA PRO A 74 -3.04 20.38 -5.12
C PRO A 74 -2.08 19.37 -4.50
N GLY A 75 -1.86 19.41 -3.17
CA GLY A 75 -0.99 18.45 -2.49
C GLY A 75 -1.53 17.03 -2.64
N ALA A 76 -2.83 16.86 -2.40
CA ALA A 76 -3.52 15.59 -2.61
C ALA A 76 -3.46 15.13 -4.07
N LEU A 77 -3.73 16.00 -5.05
CA LEU A 77 -3.66 15.66 -6.47
C LEU A 77 -2.24 15.26 -6.92
N ASN A 78 -1.19 15.81 -6.31
CA ASN A 78 0.20 15.42 -6.59
C ASN A 78 0.54 13.97 -6.17
N LEU A 79 -0.30 13.32 -5.36
CA LEU A 79 -0.16 11.89 -5.04
C LEU A 79 -0.68 10.96 -6.15
N SER A 80 -1.49 11.48 -7.10
CA SER A 80 -2.21 10.66 -8.10
C SER A 80 -1.28 9.76 -8.92
N THR A 81 -0.15 10.27 -9.40
CA THR A 81 0.84 9.48 -10.15
C THR A 81 1.43 8.36 -9.31
N GLY A 82 1.74 8.63 -8.03
CA GLY A 82 2.24 7.61 -7.12
C GLY A 82 1.20 6.56 -6.77
N SER A 83 -0.07 6.97 -6.65
CA SER A 83 -1.20 6.05 -6.48
C SER A 83 -1.31 5.11 -7.69
N ALA A 84 -1.32 5.65 -8.91
CA ALA A 84 -1.36 4.84 -10.12
C ALA A 84 -0.18 3.85 -10.18
N TYR A 85 1.02 4.32 -9.84
CA TYR A 85 2.22 3.48 -9.77
C TYR A 85 2.04 2.29 -8.80
N ALA A 86 1.56 2.53 -7.59
CA ALA A 86 1.32 1.47 -6.61
C ALA A 86 0.21 0.52 -7.03
N LEU A 87 -0.89 1.04 -7.60
CA LEU A 87 -2.02 0.23 -8.04
C LEU A 87 -1.61 -0.73 -9.17
N LEU A 88 -0.98 -0.18 -10.22
CA LEU A 88 -0.47 -0.95 -11.35
C LEU A 88 0.65 -1.91 -10.90
N GLY A 89 1.48 -1.49 -9.94
CA GLY A 89 2.57 -2.29 -9.37
C GLY A 89 2.15 -3.35 -8.36
N ALA A 90 0.87 -3.40 -7.97
CA ALA A 90 0.36 -4.24 -6.88
C ALA A 90 1.11 -4.03 -5.54
N MET A 91 1.34 -2.77 -5.18
CA MET A 91 2.15 -2.38 -4.02
C MET A 91 1.23 -1.84 -2.90
N PRO A 92 1.30 -2.41 -1.69
CA PRO A 92 0.46 -1.95 -0.59
C PRO A 92 0.90 -0.56 -0.13
N MET A 93 -0.03 0.39 -0.07
CA MET A 93 0.25 1.77 0.32
C MET A 93 -0.98 2.44 0.95
N ILE A 94 -0.75 3.31 1.93
CA ILE A 94 -1.77 4.20 2.50
C ILE A 94 -1.39 5.63 2.17
N MET A 95 -2.33 6.38 1.60
CA MET A 95 -2.21 7.80 1.31
C MET A 95 -3.13 8.57 2.24
N ILE A 96 -2.59 9.52 2.97
CA ILE A 96 -3.32 10.36 3.91
C ILE A 96 -3.34 11.79 3.36
N THR A 97 -4.53 12.36 3.25
CA THR A 97 -4.69 13.77 2.84
C THR A 97 -5.45 14.55 3.91
N GLY A 98 -5.07 15.81 4.10
CA GLY A 98 -5.89 16.77 4.84
C GLY A 98 -7.08 17.24 4.00
N GLN A 99 -8.08 17.83 4.66
CA GLN A 99 -9.20 18.51 4.02
C GLN A 99 -9.71 19.66 4.90
N LYS A 100 -10.36 20.66 4.31
CA LYS A 100 -11.05 21.69 5.08
C LYS A 100 -12.14 21.10 5.97
N GLY A 101 -12.42 21.78 7.08
CA GLY A 101 -13.42 21.34 8.04
C GLY A 101 -14.80 21.10 7.41
N ILE A 102 -15.42 19.96 7.75
CA ILE A 102 -16.72 19.53 7.23
C ILE A 102 -17.88 19.82 8.20
N LEU A 103 -17.60 20.04 9.50
CA LEU A 103 -18.53 20.42 10.56
C LEU A 103 -18.66 21.93 10.70
N SER A 104 -17.56 22.66 10.48
CA SER A 104 -17.46 24.11 10.73
C SER A 104 -17.52 24.98 9.47
N SER A 105 -17.72 24.38 8.28
CA SER A 105 -17.51 25.03 6.99
C SER A 105 -18.34 26.31 6.80
N ARG A 106 -17.67 27.47 6.98
CA ARG A 106 -18.21 28.83 6.70
C ARG A 106 -17.34 29.60 5.69
N GLN A 107 -16.41 28.93 4.99
CA GLN A 107 -15.33 29.58 4.25
C GLN A 107 -15.44 29.43 2.71
N ALA A 108 -14.81 30.37 2.01
CA ALA A 108 -14.69 30.36 0.55
C ALA A 108 -14.02 29.06 0.05
N ARG A 109 -14.45 28.57 -1.12
CA ARG A 109 -14.09 27.28 -1.73
C ARG A 109 -12.62 27.18 -2.21
N PHE A 110 -11.68 27.75 -1.48
CA PHE A 110 -10.26 27.75 -1.83
C PHE A 110 -9.67 26.34 -1.70
N GLN A 111 -9.10 25.81 -2.79
CA GLN A 111 -8.48 24.49 -2.89
C GLN A 111 -9.38 23.28 -2.55
N ILE A 112 -10.69 23.47 -2.41
CA ILE A 112 -11.63 22.37 -2.22
C ILE A 112 -11.77 21.62 -3.55
N VAL A 113 -11.25 20.40 -3.57
CA VAL A 113 -11.41 19.42 -4.64
C VAL A 113 -12.02 18.17 -4.02
N ASP A 114 -12.88 17.48 -4.74
CA ASP A 114 -13.35 16.15 -4.35
C ASP A 114 -12.22 15.12 -4.58
N ILE A 115 -11.29 15.07 -3.62
CA ILE A 115 -10.14 14.17 -3.66
C ILE A 115 -10.60 12.73 -3.60
N VAL A 116 -11.68 12.44 -2.85
CA VAL A 116 -12.22 11.08 -2.75
C VAL A 116 -12.61 10.56 -4.13
N ALA A 117 -13.38 11.34 -4.91
CA ALA A 117 -13.77 11.00 -6.27
C ALA A 117 -12.56 10.93 -7.23
N ALA A 118 -11.63 11.89 -7.13
CA ALA A 118 -10.44 11.93 -7.96
C ALA A 118 -9.51 10.72 -7.75
N MET A 119 -9.39 10.23 -6.51
CA MET A 119 -8.55 9.08 -6.16
C MET A 119 -9.21 7.74 -6.39
N LYS A 120 -10.55 7.67 -6.44
CA LYS A 120 -11.32 6.42 -6.60
C LYS A 120 -10.85 5.52 -7.76
N PRO A 121 -10.53 6.01 -8.98
CA PRO A 121 -10.02 5.15 -10.06
C PRO A 121 -8.55 4.74 -9.87
N LEU A 122 -7.84 5.37 -8.93
CA LEU A 122 -6.40 5.19 -8.70
C LEU A 122 -6.11 4.39 -7.41
N THR A 123 -7.14 3.99 -6.66
CA THR A 123 -7.02 3.27 -5.40
C THR A 123 -7.96 2.07 -5.31
N LYS A 124 -7.65 1.14 -4.39
CA LYS A 124 -8.58 0.07 -4.00
C LYS A 124 -9.73 0.60 -3.16
N LEU A 125 -9.47 1.65 -2.38
CA LEU A 125 -10.41 2.30 -1.50
C LEU A 125 -10.03 3.79 -1.36
N SER A 126 -11.04 4.66 -1.35
CA SER A 126 -10.87 6.09 -1.11
C SER A 126 -12.03 6.54 -0.22
N ARG A 127 -11.73 7.08 0.97
CA ARG A 127 -12.76 7.49 1.94
C ARG A 127 -12.36 8.75 2.71
N GLN A 128 -13.37 9.59 2.99
CA GLN A 128 -13.26 10.68 3.96
C GLN A 128 -13.69 10.18 5.34
N ILE A 129 -12.92 10.55 6.37
CA ILE A 129 -13.25 10.27 7.77
C ILE A 129 -14.11 11.40 8.30
N VAL A 130 -15.38 11.10 8.61
CA VAL A 130 -16.37 12.11 9.00
C VAL A 130 -16.57 12.22 10.52
N SER A 131 -15.90 11.38 11.31
CA SER A 131 -15.98 11.38 12.77
C SER A 131 -14.75 10.72 13.40
N PRO A 132 -14.23 11.23 14.53
CA PRO A 132 -13.14 10.57 15.25
C PRO A 132 -13.47 9.13 15.65
N LYS A 133 -14.75 8.83 15.91
CA LYS A 133 -15.22 7.48 16.31
C LYS A 133 -14.99 6.41 15.26
N MET A 134 -14.86 6.79 13.99
CA MET A 134 -14.65 5.86 12.89
C MET A 134 -13.17 5.53 12.66
N ILE A 135 -12.25 6.33 13.20
CA ILE A 135 -10.81 6.25 12.93
C ILE A 135 -10.26 4.83 13.12
N PRO A 136 -10.47 4.15 14.27
CA PRO A 136 -9.90 2.81 14.47
C PRO A 136 -10.37 1.80 13.41
N SER A 137 -11.66 1.82 13.08
CA SER A 137 -12.24 0.91 12.10
C SER A 137 -11.78 1.19 10.67
N LEU A 138 -11.73 2.47 10.28
CA LEU A 138 -11.35 2.88 8.92
C LEU A 138 -9.86 2.68 8.67
N VAL A 139 -9.00 2.94 9.66
CA VAL A 139 -7.56 2.65 9.55
C VAL A 139 -7.35 1.14 9.42
N ARG A 140 -7.97 0.31 10.26
CA ARG A 140 -7.87 -1.16 10.14
C ARG A 140 -8.35 -1.66 8.78
N GLU A 141 -9.50 -1.17 8.30
CA GLU A 141 -10.04 -1.51 6.98
C GLU A 141 -9.06 -1.10 5.87
N ALA A 142 -8.50 0.11 5.94
CA ALA A 142 -7.58 0.62 4.94
C ALA A 142 -6.32 -0.23 4.82
N PHE A 143 -5.70 -0.63 5.94
CA PHE A 143 -4.53 -1.49 5.93
C PHE A 143 -4.86 -2.90 5.43
N ARG A 144 -6.00 -3.47 5.85
CA ARG A 144 -6.46 -4.77 5.34
C ARG A 144 -6.65 -4.75 3.82
N VAL A 145 -7.37 -3.74 3.30
CA VAL A 145 -7.63 -3.58 1.86
C VAL A 145 -6.36 -3.28 1.08
N ALA A 146 -5.43 -2.48 1.62
CA ALA A 146 -4.17 -2.20 0.94
C ALA A 146 -3.31 -3.47 0.76
N GLN A 147 -3.36 -4.40 1.71
CA GLN A 147 -2.49 -5.58 1.76
C GLN A 147 -3.12 -6.86 1.20
N GLU A 148 -4.45 -6.99 1.19
CA GLU A 148 -5.13 -8.17 0.61
C GLU A 148 -4.86 -8.29 -0.90
N GLU A 149 -4.86 -9.52 -1.42
CA GLU A 149 -4.58 -9.79 -2.83
C GLU A 149 -5.72 -9.31 -3.74
N ARG A 150 -5.44 -8.60 -4.84
CA ARG A 150 -4.17 -7.99 -5.26
C ARG A 150 -3.88 -6.72 -4.42
N PRO A 151 -2.67 -6.52 -3.83
CA PRO A 151 -2.36 -5.35 -3.01
C PRO A 151 -2.39 -4.07 -3.83
N GLY A 152 -2.56 -2.93 -3.16
CA GLY A 152 -2.62 -1.64 -3.83
C GLY A 152 -2.79 -0.48 -2.86
N PRO A 153 -2.91 0.74 -3.40
CA PRO A 153 -3.05 1.94 -2.58
C PRO A 153 -4.47 2.09 -2.04
N VAL A 154 -4.57 2.63 -0.84
CA VAL A 154 -5.80 3.11 -0.22
C VAL A 154 -5.62 4.57 0.18
N HIS A 155 -6.66 5.37 -0.01
CA HIS A 155 -6.70 6.78 0.34
C HIS A 155 -7.64 7.03 1.52
N LEU A 156 -7.13 7.73 2.53
CA LEU A 156 -7.90 8.26 3.66
C LEU A 156 -7.75 9.79 3.68
N GLU A 157 -8.88 10.48 3.57
CA GLU A 157 -8.96 11.93 3.75
C GLU A 157 -9.41 12.24 5.18
N LEU A 158 -8.61 12.98 5.94
CA LEU A 158 -8.92 13.40 7.30
C LEU A 158 -9.10 14.93 7.34
N PRO A 159 -10.34 15.43 7.44
CA PRO A 159 -10.60 16.86 7.60
C PRO A 159 -9.99 17.44 8.88
N GLU A 160 -9.55 18.70 8.82
CA GLU A 160 -8.86 19.39 9.91
C GLU A 160 -9.69 19.48 11.20
N ASP A 161 -11.02 19.67 11.09
CA ASP A 161 -11.90 19.75 12.25
C ASP A 161 -12.17 18.38 12.89
N ILE A 162 -12.15 17.31 12.10
CA ILE A 162 -12.17 15.93 12.61
C ILE A 162 -10.82 15.58 13.26
N ALA A 163 -9.72 16.03 12.68
CA ALA A 163 -8.38 15.85 13.25
C ALA A 163 -8.23 16.59 14.58
N ALA A 164 -8.79 17.80 14.71
CA ALA A 164 -8.75 18.63 15.91
C ALA A 164 -9.82 18.27 16.96
N ALA A 165 -10.89 17.57 16.59
CA ALA A 165 -11.98 17.25 17.50
C ALA A 165 -11.51 16.41 18.70
N GLU A 166 -11.95 16.81 19.89
CA GLU A 166 -11.77 16.00 21.10
C GLU A 166 -12.78 14.86 21.13
N CYS A 167 -12.32 13.68 21.57
CA CYS A 167 -13.17 12.53 21.79
C CYS A 167 -12.80 11.79 23.08
N GLU A 168 -13.77 11.03 23.58
CA GLU A 168 -13.53 10.04 24.62
C GLU A 168 -12.54 8.97 24.11
N PRO A 169 -11.78 8.32 24.99
CA PRO A 169 -10.89 7.22 24.59
C PRO A 169 -11.65 6.14 23.82
N ILE A 170 -11.15 5.79 22.63
CA ILE A 170 -11.74 4.77 21.76
C ILE A 170 -10.74 3.64 21.62
N ALA A 171 -11.19 2.40 21.84
CA ALA A 171 -10.35 1.24 21.67
C ALA A 171 -9.90 1.09 20.21
N LEU A 172 -8.61 0.78 20.02
CA LEU A 172 -8.08 0.44 18.71
C LEU A 172 -8.56 -0.94 18.28
N VAL A 173 -8.74 -1.13 16.97
CA VAL A 173 -9.08 -2.44 16.42
C VAL A 173 -7.79 -3.25 16.27
N PRO A 174 -7.67 -4.44 16.88
CA PRO A 174 -6.45 -5.23 16.79
C PRO A 174 -6.19 -5.67 15.35
N THR A 175 -4.90 -5.72 14.99
CA THR A 175 -4.48 -6.31 13.72
C THR A 175 -4.71 -7.81 13.72
N HIS A 176 -5.01 -8.36 12.55
CA HIS A 176 -5.20 -9.79 12.34
C HIS A 176 -4.49 -10.21 11.05
N PRO A 177 -3.98 -11.45 10.99
CA PRO A 177 -3.39 -11.98 9.77
C PRO A 177 -4.40 -11.97 8.62
N VAL A 178 -3.94 -11.63 7.42
CA VAL A 178 -4.76 -11.76 6.20
C VAL A 178 -4.63 -13.20 5.72
N GLU A 179 -5.74 -13.94 5.72
CA GLU A 179 -5.79 -15.28 5.16
C GLU A 179 -5.70 -15.22 3.63
N LEU A 180 -4.88 -16.09 3.05
CA LEU A 180 -4.70 -16.17 1.62
C LEU A 180 -5.44 -17.40 1.08
N PRO A 181 -6.07 -17.29 -0.10
CA PRO A 181 -6.69 -18.44 -0.72
C PRO A 181 -5.61 -19.47 -1.07
N LEU A 182 -5.77 -20.68 -0.54
CA LEU A 182 -4.91 -21.82 -0.84
C LEU A 182 -5.54 -22.66 -1.95
N ALA A 183 -4.72 -23.16 -2.86
CA ALA A 183 -5.17 -24.12 -3.86
C ALA A 183 -5.53 -25.45 -3.18
N SER A 184 -6.62 -26.09 -3.62
CA SER A 184 -7.01 -27.41 -3.10
C SER A 184 -5.94 -28.47 -3.37
N PRO A 185 -5.76 -29.48 -2.50
CA PRO A 185 -4.79 -30.56 -2.72
C PRO A 185 -4.93 -31.23 -4.09
N GLY A 186 -6.16 -31.56 -4.51
CA GLY A 186 -6.39 -32.17 -5.82
C GLY A 186 -6.02 -31.28 -7.01
N ALA A 187 -6.06 -29.95 -6.87
CA ALA A 187 -5.56 -29.04 -7.91
C ALA A 187 -4.02 -29.04 -7.97
N LEU A 188 -3.36 -29.12 -6.82
CA LEU A 188 -1.91 -29.23 -6.73
C LEU A 188 -1.40 -30.55 -7.30
N ASP A 189 -2.06 -31.67 -6.99
CA ASP A 189 -1.71 -33.00 -7.51
C ASP A 189 -1.80 -33.05 -9.05
N ARG A 190 -2.87 -32.47 -9.62
CA ARG A 190 -3.01 -32.34 -11.07
C ARG A 190 -1.89 -31.50 -11.68
N ALA A 191 -1.53 -30.38 -11.05
CA ALA A 191 -0.45 -29.53 -11.52
C ALA A 191 0.91 -30.26 -11.47
N ALA A 192 1.17 -31.01 -10.40
CA ALA A 192 2.40 -31.80 -10.26
C ALA A 192 2.50 -32.89 -11.34
N LEU A 193 1.42 -33.63 -11.58
CA LEU A 193 1.37 -34.66 -12.64
C LEU A 193 1.64 -34.05 -14.03
N MET A 194 0.98 -32.93 -14.36
CA MET A 194 1.21 -32.22 -15.62
C MET A 194 2.69 -31.79 -15.81
N ILE A 195 3.35 -31.37 -14.73
CA ILE A 195 4.77 -30.99 -14.76
C ILE A 195 5.66 -32.22 -14.93
N MET A 196 5.36 -33.32 -14.23
CA MET A 196 6.14 -34.57 -14.30
C MET A 196 6.06 -35.26 -15.66
N GLU A 197 4.93 -35.17 -16.35
CA GLU A 197 4.72 -35.74 -17.69
C GLU A 197 5.28 -34.85 -18.82
N ALA A 198 5.62 -33.60 -18.52
CA ALA A 198 6.11 -32.66 -19.51
C ALA A 198 7.52 -33.02 -20.01
N ARG A 199 7.69 -33.04 -21.35
CA ARG A 199 9.01 -33.30 -21.96
C ARG A 199 9.96 -32.10 -21.92
N ARG A 200 9.42 -30.88 -21.98
CA ARG A 200 10.18 -29.62 -22.01
C ARG A 200 9.44 -28.52 -21.23
N PRO A 201 9.27 -28.68 -19.90
CA PRO A 201 8.61 -27.67 -19.09
C PRO A 201 9.43 -26.37 -19.05
N LEU A 202 8.74 -25.25 -18.90
CA LEU A 202 9.32 -23.92 -18.77
C LEU A 202 8.49 -23.12 -17.75
N LEU A 203 9.15 -22.49 -16.79
CA LEU A 203 8.49 -21.66 -15.79
C LEU A 203 8.50 -20.19 -16.20
N MET A 204 7.38 -19.49 -15.98
CA MET A 204 7.28 -18.05 -16.13
C MET A 204 6.97 -17.41 -14.78
N PHE A 205 7.86 -16.54 -14.30
CA PHE A 205 7.63 -15.78 -13.06
C PHE A 205 7.12 -14.37 -13.32
N GLY A 206 5.90 -14.12 -12.83
CA GLY A 206 5.25 -12.82 -12.85
C GLY A 206 5.61 -11.92 -11.65
N ALA A 207 5.02 -10.73 -11.60
CA ALA A 207 5.25 -9.72 -10.55
C ALA A 207 5.01 -10.20 -9.11
N ALA A 208 4.09 -11.15 -8.93
CA ALA A 208 3.76 -11.71 -7.62
C ALA A 208 4.80 -12.70 -7.10
N ALA A 209 5.58 -13.32 -7.99
CA ALA A 209 6.58 -14.32 -7.61
C ALA A 209 7.81 -13.67 -6.94
N SER A 210 8.09 -12.40 -7.27
CA SER A 210 9.18 -11.60 -6.69
C SER A 210 8.81 -10.92 -5.36
N ARG A 211 7.72 -11.38 -4.71
CA ARG A 211 7.35 -10.90 -3.37
C ARG A 211 8.25 -11.57 -2.32
N PRO A 212 8.70 -10.84 -1.27
CA PRO A 212 9.60 -11.40 -0.26
C PRO A 212 9.12 -12.72 0.36
N ARG A 213 7.81 -12.87 0.57
CA ARG A 213 7.19 -14.09 1.14
C ARG A 213 7.11 -15.28 0.19
N VAL A 214 7.36 -15.10 -1.11
CA VAL A 214 7.19 -16.12 -2.16
C VAL A 214 8.53 -16.55 -2.74
N THR A 215 9.48 -15.61 -2.86
CA THR A 215 10.82 -15.83 -3.43
C THR A 215 11.53 -17.10 -2.91
N PRO A 216 11.57 -17.41 -1.59
CA PRO A 216 12.29 -18.58 -1.10
C PRO A 216 11.69 -19.92 -1.60
N ASP A 217 10.36 -20.06 -1.57
CA ASP A 217 9.68 -21.29 -1.96
C ASP A 217 9.79 -21.54 -3.47
N VAL A 218 9.67 -20.47 -4.27
CA VAL A 218 9.85 -20.53 -5.72
C VAL A 218 11.29 -20.88 -6.08
N ALA A 219 12.27 -20.30 -5.40
CA ALA A 219 13.68 -20.64 -5.61
C ALA A 219 13.94 -22.12 -5.29
N GLN A 220 13.42 -22.64 -4.18
CA GLN A 220 13.54 -24.05 -3.82
C GLN A 220 12.84 -24.96 -4.85
N PHE A 221 11.68 -24.56 -5.36
CA PHE A 221 11.00 -25.30 -6.43
C PHE A 221 11.87 -25.43 -7.68
N VAL A 222 12.49 -24.34 -8.14
CA VAL A 222 13.41 -24.36 -9.29
C VAL A 222 14.62 -25.24 -9.02
N LEU A 223 15.26 -25.08 -7.85
CA LEU A 223 16.43 -25.88 -7.47
C LEU A 223 16.14 -27.37 -7.39
N ARG A 224 14.94 -27.78 -6.97
CA ARG A 224 14.55 -29.18 -6.89
C ARG A 224 14.16 -29.78 -8.23
N THR A 225 13.43 -29.01 -9.03
CA THR A 225 12.86 -29.51 -10.30
C THR A 225 13.81 -29.37 -11.47
N GLN A 226 14.83 -28.51 -11.36
CA GLN A 226 15.79 -28.21 -12.43
C GLN A 226 15.11 -27.73 -13.74
N ILE A 227 13.91 -27.15 -13.62
CA ILE A 227 13.16 -26.63 -14.76
C ILE A 227 13.70 -25.23 -15.10
N PRO A 228 14.06 -24.95 -16.37
CA PRO A 228 14.47 -23.62 -16.78
C PRO A 228 13.33 -22.62 -16.62
N TYR A 229 13.67 -21.34 -16.43
CA TYR A 229 12.69 -20.31 -16.17
C TYR A 229 13.03 -18.98 -16.84
N PHE A 230 12.00 -18.20 -17.11
CA PHE A 230 12.11 -16.80 -17.50
C PHE A 230 11.22 -15.92 -16.61
N THR A 231 11.47 -14.61 -16.66
CA THR A 231 10.71 -13.65 -15.84
C THR A 231 10.01 -12.62 -16.72
N THR A 232 8.90 -12.09 -16.24
CA THR A 232 8.42 -10.76 -16.68
C THR A 232 9.35 -9.67 -16.13
N GLN A 233 9.27 -8.44 -16.63
CA GLN A 233 10.05 -7.31 -16.09
C GLN A 233 9.89 -7.16 -14.57
N MET A 234 8.66 -7.32 -14.05
CA MET A 234 8.37 -7.23 -12.62
C MET A 234 8.67 -8.52 -11.84
N GLY A 235 8.87 -9.64 -12.52
CA GLY A 235 9.25 -10.93 -11.91
C GLY A 235 10.74 -11.09 -11.69
N LYS A 236 11.57 -10.14 -12.14
CA LYS A 236 13.02 -10.14 -11.89
C LYS A 236 13.33 -10.25 -10.38
N GLY A 237 14.36 -11.00 -10.05
CA GLY A 237 14.79 -11.23 -8.66
C GLY A 237 13.97 -12.29 -7.89
N THR A 238 13.03 -13.00 -8.56
CA THR A 238 12.25 -14.09 -7.95
C THR A 238 13.11 -15.27 -7.50
N VAL A 239 14.16 -15.60 -8.25
CA VAL A 239 15.11 -16.66 -7.91
C VAL A 239 16.48 -16.01 -7.80
N PRO A 240 17.24 -16.25 -6.72
CA PRO A 240 18.62 -15.78 -6.61
C PRO A 240 19.46 -16.26 -7.81
N GLY A 241 20.36 -15.40 -8.29
CA GLY A 241 21.21 -15.71 -9.45
C GLY A 241 22.11 -16.94 -9.23
N GLY A 242 22.69 -17.44 -10.32
CA GLY A 242 23.69 -18.54 -10.27
C GLY A 242 23.13 -19.95 -10.42
N THR A 243 21.91 -20.10 -10.92
CA THR A 243 21.29 -21.42 -11.15
C THR A 243 21.59 -22.00 -12.54
N GLU A 244 22.15 -21.24 -13.48
CA GLU A 244 22.25 -21.56 -14.92
C GLU A 244 20.91 -21.89 -15.62
N LEU A 245 19.79 -21.86 -14.90
CA LEU A 245 18.43 -22.17 -15.37
C LEU A 245 17.67 -20.92 -15.86
N TYR A 246 18.24 -19.73 -15.68
CA TYR A 246 17.61 -18.46 -16.06
C TYR A 246 17.78 -18.18 -17.57
N MET A 247 16.67 -18.12 -18.29
CA MET A 247 16.64 -17.89 -19.73
C MET A 247 16.50 -16.42 -20.13
N GLY A 248 16.43 -15.51 -19.16
CA GLY A 248 16.26 -14.08 -19.41
C GLY A 248 14.88 -13.52 -19.03
N THR A 249 14.65 -12.27 -19.43
CA THR A 249 13.39 -11.56 -19.17
C THR A 249 12.60 -11.44 -20.46
N ALA A 250 11.36 -11.93 -20.46
CA ALA A 250 10.42 -11.63 -21.53
C ALA A 250 9.94 -10.18 -21.41
N ALA A 251 10.08 -9.44 -22.50
CA ALA A 251 9.52 -8.11 -22.74
C ALA A 251 8.95 -8.07 -24.16
N LEU A 252 8.35 -6.95 -24.55
CA LEU A 252 7.88 -6.72 -25.92
C LEU A 252 9.01 -6.97 -26.92
N SER A 253 8.69 -7.69 -27.99
CA SER A 253 9.58 -7.86 -29.12
C SER A 253 9.42 -6.68 -30.09
N GLU A 254 10.40 -6.45 -30.98
CA GLU A 254 10.33 -5.39 -32.02
C GLU A 254 9.13 -5.52 -32.98
N ARG A 255 8.31 -6.58 -32.88
CA ARG A 255 7.17 -6.87 -33.76
C ARG A 255 5.81 -6.96 -33.05
N ASP A 256 5.75 -6.64 -31.76
CA ASP A 256 4.51 -6.47 -31.00
C ASP A 256 4.05 -5.00 -31.02
#